data_AF-A0A1A8J7D6-F1
#
_entry.id   AF-A0A1A8J7D6-F1
#
_cell.length_a   1.000
_cell.length_b   1.000
_cell.length_c   1.000
_cell.angle_alpha   90.00
_cell.angle_beta   90.00
_cell.angle_gamma   90.00
#
_symmetry.space_group_name_H-M   'P 1'
#
loop_
_entity.id
_entity.type
_entity.pdbx_description
1 polymer ?
#
loop_
_entity_poly.entity_id
_entity_poly.type
_entity_poly.pdbx_seq_one_letter_code
_entity_poly.pdbx_strand_id
1 'polypeptide(L)'
;FSPVTGLVQLNRVFQADLQVRLQQWGAEQCVGDVFVKLCSNLSIYTNYLNNYSTALRTIDKCREAKPAFRAFLKRMDRTLSSHMLSLQELLLCPAWRIQEYVTLLQALCVNTQPHHPDHAHLSSALNTMQELRLFIQKLKRNLEADRLLEETQQMVLGCPVRST
;
A
#
# COMPACT_ATOMS: atom_id res chain seq x y z
N PHE A 1 -11.16 8.83 9.40
CA PHE A 1 -10.06 8.05 8.82
C PHE A 1 -9.92 6.66 9.47
N SER A 2 -11.00 5.87 9.53
CA SER A 2 -11.02 4.53 10.17
C SER A 2 -10.03 3.50 9.59
N PRO A 3 -9.80 3.43 8.26
CA PRO A 3 -8.95 2.38 7.68
C PRO A 3 -7.45 2.49 8.03
N VAL A 4 -6.93 3.71 8.24
CA VAL A 4 -5.51 3.94 8.56
C VAL A 4 -5.17 3.40 9.95
N THR A 5 -6.05 3.62 10.93
CA THR A 5 -5.84 3.12 12.30
C THR A 5 -5.78 1.60 12.34
N GLY A 6 -6.64 0.92 11.58
CA GLY A 6 -6.59 -0.54 11.44
C GLY A 6 -5.26 -1.02 10.86
N LEU A 7 -4.75 -0.35 9.82
CA LEU A 7 -3.47 -0.69 9.20
C LEU A 7 -2.29 -0.48 10.17
N VAL A 8 -2.29 0.63 10.91
CA VAL A 8 -1.27 0.90 11.94
C VAL A 8 -1.30 -0.17 13.03
N GLN A 9 -2.49 -0.53 13.53
CA GLN A 9 -2.60 -1.53 14.58
C GLN A 9 -2.13 -2.92 14.11
N LEU A 10 -2.54 -3.33 12.90
CA LEU A 10 -2.08 -4.58 12.29
C LEU A 10 -0.55 -4.62 12.18
N ASN A 11 0.07 -3.54 11.68
CA ASN A 11 1.52 -3.49 11.52
C ASN A 11 2.27 -3.41 12.86
N ARG A 12 1.70 -2.80 13.90
CA ARG A 12 2.28 -2.82 15.26
C ARG A 12 2.33 -4.23 15.82
N VAL A 13 1.27 -5.02 15.65
CA VAL A 13 1.24 -6.43 16.07
C VAL A 13 2.28 -7.22 15.29
N PHE A 14 2.31 -7.07 13.96
CA PHE A 14 3.30 -7.73 13.10
C PHE A 14 4.74 -7.38 13.49
N GLN A 15 5.02 -6.09 13.76
CA GLN A 15 6.33 -5.63 14.23
C GLN A 15 6.70 -6.26 15.58
N ALA A 16 5.77 -6.30 16.54
CA ALA A 16 6.03 -6.89 17.85
C ALA A 16 6.35 -8.39 17.74
N ASP A 17 5.57 -9.13 16.95
CA ASP A 17 5.79 -10.56 16.70
C ASP A 17 7.18 -10.80 16.04
N LEU A 18 7.56 -9.99 15.05
CA LEU A 18 8.88 -10.05 14.43
C LEU A 18 9.99 -9.69 15.41
N GLN A 19 9.82 -8.64 16.23
CA GLN A 19 10.84 -8.23 17.20
C GLN A 19 11.14 -9.36 18.19
N VAL A 20 10.11 -10.01 18.74
CA VAL A 20 10.28 -11.19 19.60
C VAL A 20 11.06 -12.28 18.88
N ARG A 21 10.72 -12.54 17.61
CA ARG A 21 11.40 -13.56 16.82
C ARG A 21 12.86 -13.22 16.51
N LEU A 22 13.22 -11.94 16.45
CA LEU A 22 14.57 -11.49 16.12
C LEU A 22 15.49 -11.33 17.34
N GLN A 23 14.97 -11.48 18.57
CA GLN A 23 15.79 -11.35 19.79
C GLN A 23 16.89 -12.41 19.89
N GLN A 24 16.64 -13.61 19.40
CA GLN A 24 17.60 -14.72 19.39
C GLN A 24 17.53 -15.40 18.03
N TRP A 25 18.64 -15.39 17.29
CA TRP A 25 18.72 -15.96 15.95
C TRP A 25 19.48 -17.29 15.96
N GLY A 26 18.88 -18.32 15.37
CA GLY A 26 19.44 -19.67 15.27
C GLY A 26 19.29 -20.29 13.88
N ALA A 27 19.85 -21.49 13.69
CA ALA A 27 19.85 -22.19 12.40
C ALA A 27 18.47 -22.66 11.92
N GLU A 28 17.51 -22.81 12.83
CA GLU A 28 16.13 -23.23 12.54
C GLU A 28 15.13 -22.08 12.79
N GLN A 29 15.58 -20.84 12.63
CA GLN A 29 14.72 -19.69 12.89
C GLN A 29 13.61 -19.59 11.86
N CYS A 30 12.37 -19.58 12.33
CA CYS A 30 11.21 -19.34 11.49
C CYS A 30 10.78 -17.87 11.58
N VAL A 31 10.32 -17.28 10.49
CA VAL A 31 9.60 -15.99 10.47
C VAL A 31 8.35 -16.06 9.59
N GLY A 32 8.22 -17.08 8.76
CA GLY A 32 7.12 -17.25 7.83
C GLY A 32 5.76 -17.32 8.51
N ASP A 33 5.65 -17.96 9.68
CA ASP A 33 4.40 -18.02 10.46
C ASP A 33 3.92 -16.63 10.89
N VAL A 34 4.85 -15.72 11.21
CA VAL A 34 4.55 -14.32 11.53
C VAL A 34 3.99 -13.60 10.30
N PHE A 35 4.55 -13.85 9.11
CA PHE A 35 3.99 -13.34 7.86
C PHE A 35 2.64 -13.98 7.51
N VAL A 36 2.44 -15.27 7.77
CA VAL A 36 1.14 -15.94 7.58
C VAL A 36 0.07 -15.29 8.45
N LYS A 37 0.38 -14.98 9.71
CA LYS A 37 -0.53 -14.25 10.62
C LYS A 37 -0.90 -12.85 10.09
N LEU A 38 0.07 -12.13 9.52
CA LEU A 38 -0.19 -10.87 8.81
C LEU A 38 -1.10 -11.10 7.59
N CYS A 39 -0.84 -12.16 6.81
CA CYS A 39 -1.58 -12.53 5.61
C CYS A 39 -3.06 -12.82 5.92
N SER A 40 -3.37 -13.43 7.06
CA SER A 40 -4.74 -13.71 7.50
C SER A 40 -5.59 -12.45 7.73
N ASN A 41 -4.97 -11.26 7.77
CA ASN A 41 -5.62 -9.98 8.05
C ASN A 41 -5.49 -8.96 6.90
N LEU A 42 -5.16 -9.40 5.68
CA LEU A 42 -4.98 -8.50 4.52
C LEU A 42 -6.26 -7.83 4.04
N SER A 43 -7.43 -8.25 4.51
CA SER A 43 -8.67 -7.51 4.28
C SER A 43 -8.59 -6.06 4.77
N ILE A 44 -7.77 -5.77 5.79
CA ILE A 44 -7.50 -4.42 6.26
C ILE A 44 -6.77 -3.60 5.17
N TYR A 45 -5.79 -4.22 4.48
CA TYR A 45 -5.08 -3.59 3.37
C TYR A 45 -6.00 -3.36 2.17
N THR A 46 -6.79 -4.36 1.78
CA THR A 46 -7.70 -4.19 0.63
C THR A 46 -8.78 -3.15 0.91
N ASN A 47 -9.34 -3.10 2.13
CA ASN A 47 -10.28 -2.05 2.54
C ASN A 47 -9.64 -0.65 2.54
N TYR A 48 -8.39 -0.52 2.97
CA TYR A 48 -7.65 0.73 2.87
C TYR A 48 -7.45 1.16 1.42
N LEU A 49 -6.97 0.24 0.57
CA LEU A 49 -6.66 0.49 -0.84
C LEU A 49 -7.90 0.77 -1.69
N ASN A 50 -9.02 0.11 -1.42
CA ASN A 50 -10.30 0.39 -2.11
C ASN A 50 -10.78 1.83 -1.87
N ASN A 51 -10.47 2.41 -0.71
CA ASN A 51 -10.82 3.79 -0.37
C ASN A 51 -9.78 4.82 -0.85
N TYR A 52 -8.66 4.38 -1.40
CA TYR A 52 -7.54 5.24 -1.79
C TYR A 52 -7.95 6.26 -2.87
N SER A 53 -8.71 5.83 -3.88
CA SER A 53 -9.21 6.69 -4.96
C SER A 53 -10.05 7.88 -4.43
N THR A 54 -10.93 7.57 -3.48
CA THR A 54 -11.81 8.57 -2.86
C THR A 54 -11.00 9.51 -1.98
N ALA A 55 -10.04 8.99 -1.22
CA ALA A 55 -9.15 9.81 -0.42
C ALA A 55 -8.36 10.83 -1.28
N LEU A 56 -7.81 10.39 -2.41
CA LEU A 56 -7.11 11.29 -3.35
C LEU A 56 -8.01 12.41 -3.87
N ARG A 57 -9.19 12.05 -4.41
CA ARG A 57 -10.16 13.04 -4.91
C ARG A 57 -10.58 14.02 -3.81
N THR A 58 -10.77 13.55 -2.58
CA THR A 58 -11.12 14.42 -1.44
C THR A 58 -9.97 15.36 -1.07
N ILE A 59 -8.73 14.89 -1.08
CA ILE A 59 -7.54 15.73 -0.83
C ILE A 59 -7.45 16.83 -1.88
N ASP A 60 -7.56 16.49 -3.17
CA ASP A 60 -7.47 17.46 -4.26
C ASP A 60 -8.61 18.48 -4.18
N LYS A 61 -9.86 18.04 -3.98
CA LYS A 61 -11.00 18.95 -3.78
C LYS A 61 -10.79 19.91 -2.61
N CYS A 62 -10.29 19.41 -1.47
CA CYS A 62 -10.01 20.25 -0.32
C CYS A 62 -8.86 21.23 -0.59
N ARG A 63 -7.83 20.81 -1.34
CA ARG A 63 -6.68 21.65 -1.71
C ARG A 63 -7.10 22.82 -2.59
N GLU A 64 -8.01 22.57 -3.54
CA GLU A 64 -8.54 23.62 -4.41
C GLU A 64 -9.49 24.55 -3.66
N ALA A 65 -10.41 24.00 -2.88
CA ALA A 65 -11.43 24.78 -2.18
C ALA A 65 -10.90 25.59 -0.98
N LYS A 66 -9.80 25.17 -0.34
CA LYS A 66 -9.34 25.75 0.94
C LYS A 66 -7.86 26.18 0.88
N PRO A 67 -7.57 27.48 0.66
CA PRO A 67 -6.19 27.99 0.59
C PRO A 67 -5.35 27.68 1.84
N ALA A 68 -5.94 27.72 3.04
CA ALA A 68 -5.25 27.37 4.28
C ALA A 68 -4.81 25.89 4.32
N PHE A 69 -5.65 24.98 3.80
CA PHE A 69 -5.31 23.56 3.69
C PHE A 69 -4.20 23.33 2.67
N ARG A 70 -4.26 23.98 1.50
CA ARG A 70 -3.18 23.95 0.50
C ARG A 70 -1.85 24.43 1.07
N ALA A 71 -1.86 25.55 1.79
CA ALA A 71 -0.66 26.08 2.44
C ALA A 71 -0.13 25.14 3.54
N PHE A 72 -1.02 24.50 4.29
CA PHE A 72 -0.65 23.47 5.27
C PHE A 72 0.04 22.28 4.60
N LEU A 73 -0.54 21.70 3.54
CA LEU A 73 0.07 20.59 2.81
C LEU A 73 1.47 20.97 2.30
N LYS A 74 1.61 22.11 1.61
CA LYS A 74 2.91 22.57 1.10
C LYS A 74 3.98 22.75 2.19
N ARG A 75 3.59 23.13 3.42
CA ARG A 75 4.52 23.17 4.56
C ARG A 75 4.88 21.76 5.03
N MET A 76 3.89 20.89 5.18
CA MET A 76 4.08 19.52 5.64
C MET A 76 4.95 18.70 4.69
N ASP A 77 4.77 18.85 3.38
CA ASP A 77 5.53 18.16 2.33
C ASP A 77 7.05 18.42 2.40
N ARG A 78 7.50 19.42 3.16
CA ARG A 78 8.93 19.79 3.32
C ARG A 78 9.50 19.39 4.68
N THR A 79 8.73 18.70 5.51
CA THR A 79 9.17 18.31 6.84
C THR A 79 9.90 16.98 6.83
N LEU A 80 10.85 16.80 7.75
CA LEU A 80 11.49 15.50 7.97
C LEU A 80 10.48 14.44 8.42
N SER A 81 9.44 14.84 9.17
CA SER A 81 8.38 13.94 9.63
C SER A 81 7.54 13.34 8.50
N SER A 82 7.43 14.01 7.35
CA SER A 82 6.77 13.46 6.17
C SER A 82 7.75 12.74 5.23
N HIS A 83 9.04 12.65 5.58
CA HIS A 83 10.10 12.23 4.67
C HIS A 83 10.11 13.01 3.35
N MET A 84 9.70 14.28 3.39
CA MET A 84 9.53 15.13 2.21
C MET A 84 8.53 14.58 1.16
N LEU A 85 7.62 13.71 1.58
CA LEU A 85 6.55 13.17 0.74
C LEU A 85 5.28 14.02 0.88
N SER A 86 4.53 14.12 -0.21
CA SER A 86 3.16 14.63 -0.21
C SER A 86 2.22 13.72 0.57
N LEU A 87 1.07 14.25 1.00
CA LEU A 87 0.04 13.44 1.64
C LEU A 87 -0.41 12.25 0.75
N GLN A 88 -0.50 12.47 -0.56
CA GLN A 88 -0.83 11.41 -1.53
C GLN A 88 0.23 10.30 -1.55
N GLU A 89 1.52 10.67 -1.55
CA GLU A 89 2.63 9.71 -1.52
C GLU A 89 2.70 8.95 -0.19
N LEU A 90 2.47 9.63 0.94
CA LEU A 90 2.38 8.97 2.25
C LEU A 90 1.27 7.91 2.27
N LEU A 91 0.14 8.19 1.62
CA LEU A 91 -0.96 7.24 1.51
C LEU A 91 -0.64 6.07 0.56
N LEU A 92 0.41 6.15 -0.26
CA LEU A 92 0.92 5.03 -1.08
C LEU A 92 1.93 4.15 -0.35
N CYS A 93 2.55 4.62 0.73
CA CYS A 93 3.55 3.84 1.47
C CYS A 93 3.08 2.41 1.82
N PRO A 94 1.83 2.16 2.23
CA PRO A 94 1.37 0.79 2.47
C PRO A 94 1.44 -0.10 1.23
N ALA A 95 1.16 0.44 0.04
CA ALA A 95 1.25 -0.32 -1.22
C ALA A 95 2.70 -0.59 -1.62
N TRP A 96 3.62 0.34 -1.38
CA TRP A 96 5.06 0.14 -1.59
C TRP A 96 5.62 -0.90 -0.64
N ARG A 97 5.19 -0.88 0.63
CA ARG A 97 5.59 -1.85 1.64
C ARG A 97 5.26 -3.30 1.25
N ILE A 98 4.13 -3.53 0.59
CA ILE A 98 3.78 -4.86 0.06
C ILE A 98 4.79 -5.31 -1.01
N GLN A 99 5.31 -4.40 -1.85
CA GLN A 99 6.35 -4.77 -2.82
C GLN A 99 7.63 -5.24 -2.12
N GLU A 100 8.03 -4.52 -1.07
CA GLU A 100 9.20 -4.90 -0.27
C GLU A 100 9.02 -6.27 0.38
N TYR A 101 7.85 -6.54 0.98
CA TYR A 101 7.57 -7.85 1.58
C TYR A 101 7.62 -8.98 0.57
N VAL A 102 7.10 -8.78 -0.65
CA VAL A 102 7.23 -9.79 -1.71
C VAL A 102 8.69 -10.05 -2.03
N THR A 103 9.50 -9.02 -2.23
CA THR A 103 10.94 -9.17 -2.53
C THR A 103 11.68 -9.89 -1.42
N LEU A 104 11.41 -9.52 -0.16
CA LEU A 104 12.03 -10.15 1.02
C LEU A 104 11.61 -11.61 1.16
N LEU A 105 10.33 -11.93 1.00
CA LEU A 105 9.83 -13.31 1.07
C LEU A 105 10.37 -14.17 -0.07
N GLN A 106 10.53 -13.61 -1.28
CA GLN A 106 11.20 -14.30 -2.39
C GLN A 106 12.65 -14.66 -2.03
N ALA A 107 13.40 -13.69 -1.50
CA ALA A 107 14.78 -13.94 -1.07
C ALA A 107 14.84 -15.00 0.04
N LEU A 108 13.96 -14.93 1.04
CA LEU A 108 13.87 -15.91 2.10
C LEU A 108 13.55 -17.31 1.57
N CYS A 109 12.58 -17.44 0.66
CA CYS A 109 12.21 -18.73 0.07
C CYS A 109 13.36 -19.37 -0.71
N VAL A 110 14.10 -18.59 -1.51
CA VAL A 110 15.24 -19.10 -2.31
C VAL A 110 16.39 -19.55 -1.41
N ASN A 111 16.55 -18.97 -0.23
CA ASN A 111 17.62 -19.29 0.72
C ASN A 111 17.17 -20.25 1.85
N THR A 112 15.94 -20.76 1.82
CA THR A 112 15.41 -21.68 2.83
C THR A 112 15.21 -23.05 2.21
N GLN A 113 15.97 -24.04 2.68
CA GLN A 113 15.91 -25.43 2.17
C GLN A 113 14.49 -26.01 2.29
N PRO A 114 14.05 -26.89 1.37
CA PRO A 114 12.72 -27.50 1.41
C PRO A 114 12.38 -28.27 2.70
N HIS A 115 13.40 -28.74 3.43
CA HIS A 115 13.23 -29.47 4.70
C HIS A 115 13.24 -28.56 5.93
N HIS A 116 13.54 -27.27 5.77
CA HIS A 116 13.51 -26.32 6.86
C HIS A 116 12.06 -26.09 7.32
N PRO A 117 11.77 -26.04 8.64
CA PRO A 117 10.41 -25.91 9.15
C PRO A 117 9.68 -24.65 8.66
N ASP A 118 10.40 -23.59 8.32
CA ASP A 118 9.81 -22.33 7.82
C ASP A 118 9.44 -22.35 6.33
N HIS A 119 9.94 -23.31 5.55
CA HIS A 119 9.81 -23.29 4.09
C HIS A 119 8.34 -23.22 3.62
N ALA A 120 7.47 -24.01 4.26
CA ALA A 120 6.04 -24.04 3.94
C ALA A 120 5.34 -22.71 4.29
N HIS A 121 5.66 -22.12 5.45
CA HIS A 121 5.06 -20.85 5.86
C HIS A 121 5.54 -19.68 4.98
N LEU A 122 6.84 -19.63 4.65
CA LEU A 122 7.39 -18.62 3.74
C LEU A 122 6.75 -18.70 2.35
N SER A 123 6.60 -19.91 1.81
CA SER A 123 5.96 -20.14 0.51
C SER A 123 4.49 -19.71 0.52
N SER A 124 3.76 -20.07 1.57
CA SER A 124 2.36 -19.67 1.75
C SER A 124 2.21 -18.14 1.84
N ALA A 125 3.00 -17.49 2.70
CA ALA A 125 3.00 -16.04 2.83
C ALA A 125 3.38 -15.33 1.53
N LEU A 126 4.38 -15.85 0.80
CA LEU A 126 4.80 -15.29 -0.47
C LEU A 126 3.65 -15.32 -1.49
N ASN A 127 2.97 -16.45 -1.63
CA ASN A 127 1.83 -16.59 -2.55
C ASN A 127 0.74 -15.56 -2.25
N THR A 128 0.32 -15.44 -0.98
CA THR A 128 -0.70 -14.46 -0.59
C THR A 128 -0.24 -13.02 -0.81
N MET A 129 1.01 -12.69 -0.51
CA MET A 129 1.55 -11.34 -0.75
C MET A 129 1.66 -11.02 -2.25
N GLN A 130 1.93 -12.00 -3.09
CA GLN A 130 1.92 -11.85 -4.55
C GLN A 130 0.51 -11.55 -5.08
N GLU A 131 -0.52 -12.23 -4.56
CA GLU A 131 -1.92 -11.93 -4.90
C GLU A 131 -2.30 -10.49 -4.53
N LEU A 132 -1.92 -10.04 -3.32
CA LEU A 132 -2.16 -8.66 -2.91
C LEU A 132 -1.40 -7.65 -3.79
N ARG A 133 -0.16 -7.98 -4.20
CA ARG A 133 0.59 -7.17 -5.18
C ARG A 133 -0.16 -7.07 -6.51
N LEU A 134 -0.69 -8.16 -7.03
CA LEU A 134 -1.47 -8.16 -8.28
C LEU A 134 -2.75 -7.31 -8.14
N PHE A 135 -3.42 -7.41 -7.00
CA PHE A 135 -4.55 -6.54 -6.67
C PHE A 135 -4.17 -5.05 -6.69
N ILE A 136 -3.05 -4.67 -6.04
CA ILE A 136 -2.53 -3.30 -6.04
C ILE A 136 -2.22 -2.82 -7.47
N GLN A 137 -1.58 -3.67 -8.28
CA GLN A 137 -1.26 -3.34 -9.67
C GLN A 137 -2.53 -3.10 -10.50
N LYS A 138 -3.55 -3.95 -10.32
CA LYS A 138 -4.86 -3.77 -10.97
C LYS A 138 -5.53 -2.47 -10.54
N LEU A 139 -5.53 -2.17 -9.24
CA LEU A 139 -6.08 -0.92 -8.72
C LEU A 139 -5.40 0.31 -9.35
N LYS A 140 -4.06 0.30 -9.45
CA LYS A 140 -3.31 1.39 -10.10
C LYS A 140 -3.69 1.57 -11.57
N ARG A 141 -3.79 0.48 -12.33
CA ARG A 141 -4.22 0.52 -13.74
C ARG A 141 -5.63 1.08 -13.89
N ASN A 142 -6.55 0.68 -13.02
CA ASN A 142 -7.92 1.18 -13.03
C ASN A 142 -7.99 2.69 -12.73
N LEU A 143 -7.21 3.16 -11.75
CA LEU A 143 -7.12 4.58 -11.41
C LEU A 143 -6.60 5.42 -12.59
N GLU A 144 -5.61 4.91 -13.32
CA GLU A 144 -5.08 5.57 -14.50
C GLU A 144 -6.09 5.59 -15.66
N ALA A 145 -6.79 4.47 -15.89
CA ALA A 145 -7.84 4.38 -16.89
C ALA A 145 -9.01 5.35 -16.59
N ASP A 146 -9.47 5.40 -15.34
CA ASP A 146 -10.54 6.32 -14.91
C ASP A 146 -10.15 7.78 -15.16
N ARG A 147 -8.89 8.14 -14.86
CA ARG A 147 -8.37 9.48 -15.11
C ARG A 147 -8.37 9.84 -16.60
N LEU A 148 -7.89 8.94 -17.46
CA LEU A 148 -7.87 9.16 -18.91
C LEU A 148 -9.29 9.31 -19.49
N LEU A 149 -10.25 8.55 -18.95
CA LEU A 149 -11.67 8.70 -19.33
C LEU A 149 -12.22 10.07 -18.93
N GLU A 150 -11.95 10.54 -17.71
CA GLU A 150 -12.36 11.87 -17.25
C GLU A 150 -11.75 12.98 -18.12
N GLU A 151 -10.46 12.89 -18.45
CA GLU A 151 -9.76 13.85 -19.32
C GLU A 151 -10.36 13.85 -20.75
N THR A 152 -10.66 12.67 -21.30
CA THR A 152 -11.27 12.53 -22.62
C THR A 152 -12.69 13.12 -22.67
N GLN A 153 -13.51 12.87 -21.63
CA GLN A 153 -14.86 13.42 -21.55
C GLN A 153 -14.85 14.95 -21.51
N GLN A 154 -13.91 15.57 -20.79
CA GLN A 154 -13.76 17.03 -20.76
C GLN A 154 -13.41 17.61 -22.12
N MET A 155 -12.55 16.94 -22.89
CA MET A 155 -12.20 17.37 -24.25
C MET A 155 -13.39 17.33 -25.21
N VAL A 156 -14.21 16.28 -25.14
CA VAL A 156 -15.39 16.11 -26.01
C VAL A 156 -16.47 17.15 -25.68
N LEU A 157 -16.71 17.45 -24.40
CA LEU A 157 -17.68 18.46 -23.97
C LEU A 157 -17.23 19.91 -24.32
N GLY A 158 -15.93 20.12 -24.55
CA GLY A 158 -15.36 21.41 -24.96
C GLY A 158 -15.37 21.66 -26.47
N CYS A 159 -15.79 20.69 -27.30
CA CYS A 159 -15.82 20.87 -28.75
C CYS A 159 -17.00 21.75 -29.18
N PRO A 160 -16.78 22.89 -29.87
CA PRO A 160 -17.86 23.68 -30.44
C PRO A 160 -18.61 22.85 -31.50
N VAL A 161 -19.94 22.87 -31.43
CA VAL A 161 -20.79 22.22 -32.44
C VAL A 161 -20.52 22.90 -33.79
N ARG A 162 -20.20 22.10 -34.82
CA ARG A 162 -20.03 22.64 -36.18
C ARG A 162 -21.35 23.30 -36.61
N SER A 163 -21.34 24.62 -36.72
CA SER A 163 -22.41 25.38 -37.35
C SER A 163 -22.50 24.97 -38.82
N THR A 164 -23.55 24.23 -39.17
CA THR A 164 -23.97 24.00 -40.57
C THR A 164 -24.82 25.15 -41.06
#